data_AF-A0A9N9HBZ9-F1
#
_entry.id   AF-A0A9N9HBZ9-F1
#
_cell.length_a   1.000
_cell.length_b   1.000
_cell.length_c   1.000
_cell.angle_alpha   90.00
_cell.angle_beta   90.00
_cell.angle_gamma   90.00
#
_symmetry.space_group_name_H-M   'P 1'
#
loop_
_entity.id
_entity.type
_entity.pdbx_description
1 polymer ?
#
loop_
_entity_poly.entity_id
_entity_poly.type
_entity_poly.pdbx_seq_one_letter_code
_entity_poly.pdbx_strand_id
1 'polypeptide(L)'
;MNDPENLQAESNKIDESSEQQLNDRISIMQDSLPATCLVQNSLPIAVPVVSSDVDFATSNFLQQGSKFSSHTDFVVAVQEYAMRQGFTMRLHKLKRNREGAVRWREIVCSRSGSSCKKKVGERPTRNRLSQRCRCPFLIRASANGVSGLWEVISTNFSHNHELGSNSGTS
;
A
#
# COMPACT_ATOMS: atom_id res chain seq x y z
N MET A 1 24.27 35.10 6.44
CA MET A 1 22.81 34.99 6.18
C MET A 1 22.60 33.66 5.48
N ASN A 2 21.71 32.80 5.96
CA ASN A 2 21.41 31.54 5.25
C ASN A 2 20.31 31.82 4.22
N ASP A 3 20.55 31.46 2.96
CA ASP A 3 19.61 31.65 1.86
C ASP A 3 18.34 30.79 2.06
N PRO A 4 17.13 31.37 1.91
CA PRO A 4 15.86 30.66 2.09
C PRO A 4 15.63 29.52 1.08
N GLU A 5 16.33 29.54 -0.06
CA GLU A 5 16.29 28.50 -1.09
C GLU A 5 16.94 27.18 -0.60
N ASN A 6 17.94 27.27 0.27
CA ASN A 6 18.67 26.10 0.79
C ASN A 6 17.82 25.29 1.79
N LEU A 7 17.07 25.98 2.65
CA LEU A 7 16.17 25.35 3.65
C LEU A 7 15.04 24.53 2.99
N GLN A 8 14.52 25.02 1.87
CA GLN A 8 13.49 24.31 1.10
C GLN A 8 14.07 23.07 0.39
N ALA A 9 15.27 23.17 -0.16
CA ALA A 9 15.95 22.05 -0.81
C ALA A 9 16.29 20.93 0.21
N GLU A 10 16.77 21.28 1.40
CA GLU A 10 17.09 20.30 2.45
C GLU A 10 15.85 19.57 2.98
N SER A 11 14.74 20.28 3.20
CA SER A 11 13.48 19.68 3.66
C SER A 11 12.94 18.68 2.64
N ASN A 12 12.92 19.05 1.34
CA ASN A 12 12.51 18.16 0.26
C ASN A 12 13.36 16.88 0.18
N LYS A 13 14.67 16.98 0.44
CA LYS A 13 15.60 15.84 0.41
C LYS A 13 15.38 14.87 1.58
N ILE A 14 15.11 15.39 2.77
CA ILE A 14 14.77 14.58 3.96
C ILE A 14 13.44 13.85 3.75
N ASP A 15 12.45 14.53 3.13
CA ASP A 15 11.13 13.96 2.88
C ASP A 15 11.13 12.92 1.75
N GLU A 16 11.93 13.11 0.69
CA GLU A 16 12.13 12.11 -0.35
C GLU A 16 12.78 10.86 0.22
N SER A 17 13.77 11.04 1.10
CA SER A 17 14.37 9.94 1.88
C SER A 17 13.33 9.22 2.75
N SER A 18 12.44 9.96 3.42
CA SER A 18 11.39 9.38 4.26
C SER A 18 10.35 8.59 3.46
N GLU A 19 9.94 9.08 2.29
CA GLU A 19 9.07 8.35 1.36
C GLU A 19 9.77 7.12 0.78
N GLN A 20 11.07 7.22 0.46
CA GLN A 20 11.85 6.09 -0.02
C GLN A 20 11.97 5.00 1.05
N GLN A 21 12.30 5.39 2.29
CA GLN A 21 12.31 4.47 3.44
C GLN A 21 10.96 3.77 3.63
N LEU A 22 9.85 4.49 3.44
CA LEU A 22 8.52 3.89 3.53
C LEU A 22 8.27 2.87 2.41
N ASN A 23 8.65 3.20 1.17
CA ASN A 23 8.58 2.25 0.05
C ASN A 23 9.46 1.02 0.29
N ASP A 24 10.67 1.20 0.81
CA ASP A 24 11.60 0.11 1.13
C ASP A 24 11.01 -0.79 2.21
N ARG A 25 10.45 -0.21 3.28
CA ARG A 25 9.72 -0.95 4.32
C ARG A 25 8.55 -1.74 3.76
N ILE A 26 7.75 -1.14 2.88
CA ILE A 26 6.64 -1.83 2.20
C ILE A 26 7.17 -2.99 1.34
N SER A 27 8.24 -2.79 0.58
CA SER A 27 8.84 -3.84 -0.25
C SER A 27 9.30 -5.01 0.61
N ILE A 28 10.00 -4.76 1.72
CA ILE A 28 10.45 -5.78 2.67
C ILE A 28 9.26 -6.57 3.23
N MET A 29 8.16 -5.89 3.58
CA MET A 29 6.93 -6.53 4.08
C MET A 29 6.26 -7.41 3.00
N GLN A 30 6.36 -7.03 1.73
CA GLN A 30 5.78 -7.78 0.60
C GLN A 30 6.66 -8.98 0.19
N ASP A 31 7.98 -8.88 0.31
CA ASP A 31 8.92 -9.96 -0.01
C ASP A 31 8.93 -11.09 1.04
N SER A 32 8.44 -10.78 2.26
CA SER A 32 8.25 -11.77 3.33
C SER A 32 7.02 -12.66 3.13
N LEU A 33 6.23 -12.44 2.06
CA LEU A 33 5.15 -13.35 1.67
C LEU A 33 5.78 -14.62 1.10
N PRO A 34 5.42 -15.83 1.58
CA PRO A 34 6.01 -17.06 1.07
C PRO A 34 5.67 -17.19 -0.42
N ALA A 35 6.69 -17.07 -1.27
CA ALA A 35 6.62 -17.54 -2.64
C ALA A 35 6.43 -19.06 -2.57
N THR A 36 5.26 -19.55 -2.97
CA THR A 36 4.96 -20.97 -2.99
C THR A 36 5.87 -21.68 -4.00
N CYS A 37 7.01 -22.20 -3.55
CA CYS A 37 7.74 -23.24 -4.26
C CYS A 37 7.28 -24.60 -3.74
N LEU A 38 6.74 -25.41 -4.66
CA LEU A 38 6.29 -26.77 -4.44
C LEU A 38 7.44 -27.63 -3.92
N VAL A 39 7.35 -28.10 -2.67
CA VAL A 39 7.93 -29.38 -2.27
C VAL A 39 6.94 -30.07 -1.32
N GLN A 40 6.37 -31.17 -1.80
CA GLN A 40 5.59 -32.10 -1.01
C GLN A 40 6.54 -32.80 -0.01
N ASN A 41 6.18 -32.83 1.26
CA ASN A 41 5.96 -34.05 2.06
C ASN A 41 6.18 -33.84 3.57
N SER A 42 5.13 -34.21 4.31
CA SER A 42 5.16 -35.05 5.52
C SER A 42 5.42 -34.44 6.91
N LEU A 43 4.31 -34.44 7.66
CA LEU A 43 4.09 -34.80 9.08
C LEU A 43 3.78 -33.68 10.11
N PRO A 44 2.91 -33.99 11.11
CA PRO A 44 2.04 -33.01 11.73
C PRO A 44 2.60 -32.53 13.08
N ILE A 45 2.55 -31.22 13.29
CA ILE A 45 2.63 -30.67 14.64
C ILE A 45 1.32 -29.95 14.91
N ALA A 46 0.60 -30.48 15.89
CA ALA A 46 -0.62 -29.89 16.43
C ALA A 46 -0.31 -28.49 16.94
N VAL A 47 -0.82 -27.48 16.23
CA VAL A 47 -0.98 -26.12 16.77
C VAL A 47 -2.48 -25.81 16.81
N PRO A 48 -2.96 -25.19 17.89
CA PRO A 48 -4.39 -24.98 18.09
C PRO A 48 -4.95 -24.09 16.98
N VAL A 49 -5.95 -24.63 16.29
CA VAL A 49 -6.82 -23.92 15.36
C VAL A 49 -7.47 -22.74 16.09
N VAL A 50 -6.96 -21.53 15.86
CA VAL A 50 -7.73 -20.33 16.16
C VAL A 50 -8.73 -20.14 15.03
N SER A 51 -10.00 -20.19 15.43
CA SER A 51 -11.17 -20.24 14.57
C SER A 51 -11.36 -19.00 13.70
N SER A 52 -12.05 -19.25 12.61
CA SER A 52 -12.32 -18.47 11.40
C SER A 52 -13.28 -17.28 11.56
N ASP A 53 -13.10 -16.42 12.58
CA ASP A 53 -14.01 -15.27 12.82
C ASP A 53 -13.36 -13.88 12.76
N VAL A 54 -12.19 -13.71 12.13
CA VAL A 54 -11.42 -12.43 12.12
C VAL A 54 -11.42 -11.64 10.80
N ASP A 55 -12.32 -11.96 9.86
CA ASP A 55 -12.36 -11.24 8.57
C ASP A 55 -13.22 -9.96 8.59
N PHE A 56 -14.20 -9.84 9.49
CA PHE A 56 -15.10 -8.67 9.50
C PHE A 56 -14.57 -7.46 10.30
N ALA A 57 -13.95 -7.69 11.45
CA ALA A 57 -13.47 -6.62 12.34
C ALA A 57 -12.34 -5.79 11.71
N THR A 58 -11.54 -6.40 10.84
CA THR A 58 -10.39 -5.78 10.16
C THR A 58 -10.84 -4.77 9.10
N SER A 59 -11.99 -4.98 8.44
CA SER A 59 -12.52 -4.01 7.48
C SER A 59 -12.95 -2.70 8.17
N ASN A 60 -13.39 -2.77 9.42
CA ASN A 60 -13.91 -1.61 10.17
C ASN A 60 -12.83 -0.57 10.47
N PHE A 61 -11.58 -0.96 10.75
CA PHE A 61 -10.55 0.02 11.11
C PHE A 61 -10.05 0.84 9.92
N LEU A 62 -10.30 0.42 8.68
CA LEU A 62 -9.97 1.19 7.48
C LEU A 62 -11.17 1.93 6.87
N GLN A 63 -12.33 1.91 7.52
CA GLN A 63 -13.50 2.65 7.02
C GLN A 63 -13.28 4.17 7.05
N GLN A 64 -14.09 4.86 6.26
CA GLN A 64 -14.12 6.32 6.26
C GLN A 64 -14.43 6.84 7.68
N GLY A 65 -13.64 7.81 8.15
CA GLY A 65 -13.70 8.37 9.50
C GLY A 65 -12.72 7.72 10.50
N SER A 66 -12.11 6.58 10.17
CA SER A 66 -11.06 5.98 10.99
C SER A 66 -9.85 6.90 11.11
N LYS A 67 -9.20 6.89 12.28
CA LYS A 67 -8.12 7.81 12.61
C LYS A 67 -6.84 7.07 13.00
N PHE A 68 -5.71 7.63 12.59
CA PHE A 68 -4.37 7.14 12.85
C PHE A 68 -3.53 8.26 13.46
N SER A 69 -2.55 7.90 14.28
CA SER A 69 -1.61 8.84 14.90
C SER A 69 -0.65 9.49 13.89
N SER A 70 -0.32 8.80 12.81
CA SER A 70 0.62 9.30 11.80
C SER A 70 0.35 8.80 10.39
N HIS A 71 1.00 9.44 9.41
CA HIS A 71 1.02 8.99 8.02
C HIS A 71 1.56 7.55 7.89
N THR A 72 2.63 7.25 8.63
CA THR A 72 3.27 5.94 8.63
C THR A 72 2.33 4.87 9.19
N ASP A 73 1.64 5.16 10.30
CA ASP A 73 0.71 4.20 10.92
C ASP A 73 -0.45 3.86 9.98
N PHE A 74 -1.00 4.87 9.29
CA PHE A 74 -2.00 4.65 8.25
C PHE A 74 -1.47 3.74 7.14
N VAL A 75 -0.26 3.98 6.66
CA VAL A 75 0.35 3.19 5.57
C VAL A 75 0.61 1.75 6.01
N VAL A 76 1.13 1.54 7.23
CA VAL A 76 1.35 0.21 7.81
C VAL A 76 0.03 -0.54 7.96
N ALA A 77 -1.02 0.11 8.47
CA ALA A 77 -2.33 -0.49 8.64
C ALA A 77 -2.94 -0.96 7.30
N VAL A 78 -2.76 -0.19 6.23
CA VAL A 78 -3.19 -0.60 4.88
C VAL A 78 -2.32 -1.72 4.31
N GLN A 79 -1.01 -1.72 4.57
CA GLN A 79 -0.12 -2.80 4.16
C GLN A 79 -0.50 -4.12 4.82
N GLU A 80 -0.75 -4.12 6.13
CA GLU A 80 -1.21 -5.30 6.86
C GLU A 80 -2.55 -5.83 6.33
N TYR A 81 -3.49 -4.93 6.06
CA TYR A 81 -4.74 -5.30 5.40
C TYR A 81 -4.49 -5.94 4.03
N ALA A 82 -3.64 -5.35 3.20
CA ALA A 82 -3.33 -5.88 1.87
C ALA A 82 -2.73 -7.29 1.92
N MET A 83 -1.79 -7.52 2.86
CA MET A 83 -1.19 -8.83 3.09
C MET A 83 -2.23 -9.88 3.50
N ARG A 84 -3.12 -9.54 4.45
CA ARG A 84 -4.18 -10.45 4.91
C ARG A 84 -5.17 -10.79 3.80
N GLN A 85 -5.52 -9.82 2.97
CA GLN A 85 -6.43 -10.00 1.84
C GLN A 85 -5.76 -10.61 0.60
N GLY A 86 -4.44 -10.88 0.64
CA GLY A 86 -3.73 -11.55 -0.44
C GLY A 86 -3.42 -10.67 -1.64
N PHE A 87 -3.27 -9.35 -1.50
CA PHE A 87 -2.83 -8.49 -2.59
C PHE A 87 -1.68 -7.57 -2.19
N THR A 88 -0.97 -7.04 -3.19
CA THR A 88 0.08 -6.06 -2.97
C THR A 88 -0.44 -4.65 -3.24
N MET A 89 -0.13 -3.73 -2.33
CA MET A 89 -0.44 -2.31 -2.47
C MET A 89 0.78 -1.52 -2.98
N ARG A 90 0.56 -0.29 -3.43
CA ARG A 90 1.60 0.68 -3.71
C ARG A 90 1.17 2.08 -3.27
N LEU A 91 2.13 2.90 -2.85
CA LEU A 91 1.90 4.32 -2.63
C LEU A 91 1.64 4.99 -3.99
N HIS A 92 0.59 5.82 -4.07
CA HIS A 92 0.21 6.45 -5.34
C HIS A 92 0.43 7.95 -5.38
N LYS A 93 -0.49 8.73 -4.82
CA LYS A 93 -0.42 10.20 -4.87
C LYS A 93 -0.17 10.73 -3.47
N LEU A 94 0.58 11.82 -3.44
CA LEU A 94 0.97 12.54 -2.23
C LEU A 94 0.63 14.02 -2.40
N LYS A 95 0.06 14.64 -1.38
CA LYS A 95 -0.02 16.10 -1.31
C LYS A 95 0.58 16.61 -0.02
N ARG A 96 1.25 17.74 -0.11
CA ARG A 96 1.85 18.48 1.00
C ARG A 96 1.14 19.82 1.22
N ASN A 97 1.32 20.41 2.39
CA ASN A 97 0.97 21.81 2.65
C ASN A 97 2.10 22.74 2.17
N ARG A 98 2.00 24.04 2.45
CA ARG A 98 3.01 25.03 2.01
C ARG A 98 4.32 24.87 2.77
N GLU A 99 4.23 24.33 3.98
CA GLU A 99 5.32 24.09 4.91
C GLU A 99 6.07 22.77 4.60
N GLY A 100 5.68 22.03 3.55
CA GLY A 100 6.30 20.77 3.14
C GLY A 100 5.77 19.53 3.85
N ALA A 101 4.96 19.67 4.91
CA ALA A 101 4.39 18.54 5.62
C ALA A 101 3.37 17.77 4.77
N VAL A 102 3.48 16.44 4.83
CA VAL A 102 2.56 15.51 4.18
C VAL A 102 1.16 15.67 4.77
N ARG A 103 0.18 16.03 3.94
CA ARG A 103 -1.20 16.29 4.39
C ARG A 103 -2.23 15.33 3.82
N TRP A 104 -1.88 14.57 2.79
CA TRP A 104 -2.81 13.68 2.11
C TRP A 104 -2.07 12.56 1.39
N ARG A 105 -2.64 11.36 1.45
CA ARG A 105 -2.10 10.14 0.84
C ARG A 105 -3.19 9.35 0.13
N GLU A 106 -2.85 8.83 -1.05
CA GLU A 106 -3.61 7.78 -1.74
C GLU A 106 -2.76 6.52 -1.89
N ILE A 107 -3.34 5.39 -1.51
CA ILE A 107 -2.78 4.04 -1.64
C ILE A 107 -3.71 3.26 -2.57
N VAL A 108 -3.12 2.47 -3.46
CA VAL A 108 -3.84 1.70 -4.48
C VAL A 108 -3.29 0.28 -4.60
N CYS A 109 -4.03 -0.61 -5.25
CA CYS A 109 -3.53 -1.94 -5.58
C CYS A 109 -2.40 -1.86 -6.62
N SER A 110 -1.44 -2.77 -6.57
CA SER A 110 -0.36 -2.91 -7.56
C SER A 110 -0.89 -3.09 -9.00
N ARG A 111 -2.05 -3.73 -9.16
CA ARG A 111 -2.76 -3.93 -10.44
C ARG A 111 -3.58 -2.71 -10.91
N SER A 112 -3.54 -1.60 -10.19
CA SER A 112 -4.26 -0.37 -10.56
C SER A 112 -3.62 0.37 -11.75
N GLY A 113 -4.44 1.08 -12.50
CA GLY A 113 -4.05 1.87 -13.67
C GLY A 113 -3.97 1.06 -14.96
N SER A 114 -3.53 1.71 -16.04
CA SER A 114 -3.29 1.07 -17.34
C SER A 114 -1.80 0.82 -17.56
N SER A 115 -1.47 -0.22 -18.33
CA SER A 115 -0.12 -0.34 -18.89
C SER A 115 0.13 0.85 -19.82
N CYS A 116 1.26 1.53 -19.66
CA CYS A 116 1.68 2.49 -20.67
C CYS A 116 1.90 1.72 -21.97
N LYS A 117 1.31 2.17 -23.08
CA LYS A 117 1.62 1.61 -24.41
C LYS A 117 3.08 1.97 -24.69
N LYS A 118 3.93 0.99 -25.01
CA LYS A 118 5.34 1.24 -25.38
C LYS A 118 5.36 2.26 -26.52
N LYS A 119 6.22 3.29 -26.43
CA LYS A 119 6.44 4.21 -27.55
C LYS A 119 7.08 3.43 -28.69
N VAL A 120 6.68 3.73 -29.93
CA VAL A 120 7.26 3.09 -31.12
C VAL A 120 8.76 3.39 -31.15
N GLY A 121 9.60 2.34 -31.17
CA GLY A 121 11.07 2.44 -31.25
C GLY A 121 11.85 2.08 -29.97
N GLU A 122 11.17 1.80 -28.85
CA GLU A 122 11.85 1.43 -27.60
C GLU A 122 12.18 -0.07 -27.56
N ARG A 123 13.46 -0.42 -27.38
CA ARG A 123 13.90 -1.82 -27.28
C ARG A 123 13.17 -2.51 -26.12
N PRO A 124 12.64 -3.75 -26.30
CA PRO A 124 11.91 -4.42 -25.23
C PRO A 124 12.78 -4.65 -23.99
N THR A 125 12.55 -3.89 -22.92
CA THR A 125 13.16 -4.15 -21.61
C THR A 125 12.34 -5.23 -20.90
N ARG A 126 12.78 -6.49 -21.00
CA ARG A 126 12.09 -7.74 -20.54
C ARG A 126 10.69 -7.95 -21.13
N ASN A 127 10.41 -9.18 -21.59
CA ASN A 127 9.08 -9.59 -22.05
C ASN A 127 8.13 -9.89 -20.86
N ARG A 128 7.96 -8.93 -19.93
CA ARG A 128 6.96 -9.07 -18.86
C ARG A 128 5.70 -8.33 -19.27
N LEU A 129 4.63 -9.07 -19.53
CA LEU A 129 3.30 -8.49 -19.70
C LEU A 129 2.90 -7.77 -18.43
N SER A 130 2.39 -6.53 -18.57
CA SER A 130 1.90 -5.75 -17.43
C SER A 130 0.73 -6.47 -16.78
N GLN A 131 0.75 -6.57 -15.45
CA GLN A 131 -0.34 -7.14 -14.65
C GLN A 131 -1.39 -6.09 -14.25
N ARG A 132 -1.33 -4.87 -14.82
CA ARG A 132 -2.28 -3.80 -14.49
C ARG A 132 -3.61 -4.01 -15.21
N CYS A 133 -4.68 -4.20 -14.44
CA CYS A 133 -6.04 -4.49 -14.92
C CYS A 133 -7.05 -3.37 -14.59
N ARG A 134 -6.58 -2.15 -14.33
CA ARG A 134 -7.40 -1.03 -13.85
C ARG A 134 -8.19 -1.36 -12.58
N CYS A 135 -7.55 -2.07 -11.64
CA CYS A 135 -8.15 -2.36 -10.34
C CYS A 135 -8.66 -1.08 -9.66
N PRO A 136 -9.92 -1.05 -9.15
CA PRO A 136 -10.52 0.14 -8.55
C PRO A 136 -10.18 0.32 -7.07
N PHE A 137 -9.50 -0.66 -6.45
CA PHE A 137 -9.10 -0.57 -5.04
C PHE A 137 -8.33 0.72 -4.77
N LEU A 138 -8.80 1.48 -3.79
CA LEU A 138 -8.13 2.68 -3.31
C LEU A 138 -8.49 2.96 -1.86
N ILE A 139 -7.56 3.57 -1.13
CA ILE A 139 -7.82 4.18 0.16
C ILE A 139 -7.08 5.51 0.25
N ARG A 140 -7.77 6.51 0.80
CA ARG A 140 -7.28 7.88 0.93
C ARG A 140 -7.39 8.32 2.37
N ALA A 141 -6.33 8.94 2.87
CA ALA A 141 -6.33 9.60 4.17
C ALA A 141 -5.77 11.02 4.06
N SER A 142 -6.21 11.88 4.97
CA SER A 142 -5.77 13.26 5.10
C SER A 142 -5.37 13.54 6.53
N ALA A 143 -4.31 14.32 6.72
CA ALA A 143 -4.00 14.90 8.02
C ALA A 143 -5.08 15.95 8.37
N ASN A 144 -5.65 15.83 9.56
CA ASN A 144 -6.56 16.80 10.13
C ASN A 144 -5.73 17.93 10.75
N GLY A 145 -5.88 19.16 10.26
CA GLY A 145 -5.07 20.30 10.71
C GLY A 145 -5.34 20.74 12.15
N VAL A 146 -6.45 20.32 12.77
CA VAL A 146 -6.82 20.67 14.14
C VAL A 146 -6.36 19.60 15.12
N SER A 147 -6.64 18.33 14.84
CA SER A 147 -6.28 17.23 15.76
C SER A 147 -4.89 16.65 15.51
N GLY A 148 -4.27 16.93 14.36
CA GLY A 148 -3.01 16.32 13.92
C GLY A 148 -3.14 14.85 13.49
N LEU A 149 -4.32 14.24 13.66
CA LEU A 149 -4.57 12.85 13.32
C LEU A 149 -4.77 12.66 11.82
N TRP A 150 -4.42 11.47 11.34
CA TRP A 150 -4.65 11.04 9.97
C TRP A 150 -6.00 10.36 9.86
N GLU A 151 -6.93 10.95 9.12
CA GLU A 151 -8.29 10.45 8.97
C GLU A 151 -8.51 9.85 7.58
N VAL A 152 -9.14 8.68 7.53
CA VAL A 152 -9.55 8.05 6.27
C VAL A 152 -10.72 8.81 5.69
N ILE A 153 -10.57 9.36 4.49
CA ILE A 153 -11.58 10.21 3.86
C ILE A 153 -12.35 9.51 2.73
N SER A 154 -11.81 8.42 2.17
CA SER A 154 -12.43 7.71 1.05
C SER A 154 -11.80 6.33 0.87
N THR A 155 -12.65 5.35 0.64
CA THR A 155 -12.28 3.94 0.49
C THR A 155 -13.01 3.32 -0.69
N ASN A 156 -12.36 2.37 -1.35
CA ASN A 156 -12.95 1.40 -2.25
C ASN A 156 -12.18 0.09 -2.04
N PHE A 157 -12.84 -0.91 -1.46
CA PHE A 157 -12.25 -2.22 -1.17
C PHE A 157 -12.49 -3.24 -2.28
N SER A 158 -13.16 -2.87 -3.36
CA SER A 158 -13.46 -3.78 -4.46
C SER A 158 -12.25 -4.03 -5.33
N HIS A 159 -12.12 -5.28 -5.79
CA HIS A 159 -11.14 -5.70 -6.78
C HIS A 159 -11.85 -6.25 -8.01
N ASN A 160 -11.24 -6.03 -9.18
CA ASN A 160 -11.71 -6.61 -10.45
C ASN A 160 -10.80 -7.74 -10.93
N HIS A 161 -10.06 -8.33 -10.01
CA HIS A 161 -9.14 -9.44 -10.22
C HIS A 161 -9.08 -10.30 -8.96
N GLU A 162 -8.66 -11.55 -9.13
CA GLU A 162 -8.44 -12.48 -8.03
C GLU A 162 -7.32 -11.98 -7.10
N LEU A 163 -7.53 -12.18 -5.80
CA LEU A 163 -6.54 -11.95 -4.76
C LEU A 163 -5.85 -13.27 -4.43
N GLY A 164 -4.60 -13.20 -3.99
CA GLY A 164 -3.66 -14.32 -3.85
C GLY A 164 -3.91 -15.27 -2.68
N SER A 165 -5.11 -15.37 -2.15
CA SER A 165 -5.48 -16.31 -1.09
C SER A 165 -6.62 -17.21 -1.56
N ASN A 166 -6.23 -18.35 -2.18
CA ASN A 166 -7.01 -19.58 -2.37
C ASN A 166 -8.55 -19.45 -2.27
N SER A 167 -9.21 -18.92 -3.30
CA SER A 167 -10.64 -19.17 -3.49
C SER A 167 -10.84 -20.57 -4.08
N GLY A 168 -10.65 -21.58 -3.24
CA GLY A 168 -11.17 -22.92 -3.46
C GLY A 168 -12.64 -22.96 -3.06
N THR A 169 -13.53 -22.54 -3.94
CA THR A 169 -15.00 -22.74 -3.86
C THR A 169 -15.52 -22.68 -5.30
N SER A 170 -16.10 -23.67 -5.94
CA SER A 170 -16.49 -25.06 -5.62
C SER A 170 -16.59 -25.81 -6.95
#